data_AF-A0A7W0LPP1-F1
#
_entry.id   AF-A0A7W0LPP1-F1
#
_cell.length_a   1.000
_cell.length_b   1.000
_cell.length_c   1.000
_cell.angle_alpha   90.00
_cell.angle_beta   90.00
_cell.angle_gamma   90.00
#
_symmetry.space_group_name_H-M   'P 1'
#
loop_
_entity.id
_entity.type
_entity.pdbx_description
1 polymer ?
#
loop_
_entity_poly.entity_id
_entity_poly.type
_entity_poly.pdbx_seq_one_letter_code
_entity_poly.pdbx_strand_id
1 'polypeptide(L)'
;MNEEEPKLPTVDELLFSAAASLVQLGAKSFVEEQVEDGQKAIEGIRALEPLLSEDERNALKEPLAQLQMMYVKATQKPDPGEEERAKARAKIWTPGS
;
A
#
# COMPACT_ATOMS: atom_id res chain seq x y z
N MET A 1 -17.69 37.48 15.89
CA MET A 1 -17.00 36.23 15.49
C MET A 1 -16.54 36.49 14.07
N ASN A 2 -15.24 36.53 13.81
CA ASN A 2 -14.77 36.58 12.42
C ASN A 2 -14.98 35.18 11.85
N GLU A 3 -16.06 34.99 11.11
CA GLU A 3 -16.24 33.81 10.29
C GLU A 3 -15.29 33.97 9.10
N GLU A 4 -14.14 33.28 9.14
CA GLU A 4 -13.28 33.17 7.96
C GLU A 4 -14.09 32.48 6.85
N GLU A 5 -14.29 33.18 5.73
CA GLU A 5 -14.94 32.61 4.55
C GLU A 5 -14.19 31.33 4.12
N PRO A 6 -14.91 30.23 3.86
CA PRO A 6 -14.28 28.99 3.43
C PRO A 6 -13.61 29.20 2.07
N LYS A 7 -12.28 29.09 2.04
CA LYS A 7 -11.49 29.14 0.81
C LYS A 7 -11.45 27.78 0.15
N LEU A 8 -11.64 27.75 -1.16
CA LEU A 8 -11.45 26.54 -1.96
C LEU A 8 -9.96 26.18 -2.01
N PRO A 9 -9.63 24.88 -2.02
CA PRO A 9 -8.25 24.45 -2.19
C PRO A 9 -7.74 24.77 -3.60
N THR A 10 -6.43 24.94 -3.69
CA THR A 10 -5.69 25.01 -4.95
C THR A 10 -5.63 23.64 -5.63
N VAL A 11 -5.23 23.64 -6.90
CA VAL A 11 -5.04 22.39 -7.66
C VAL A 11 -3.95 21.53 -7.04
N ASP A 12 -2.86 22.13 -6.59
CA ASP A 12 -1.73 21.41 -5.98
C ASP A 12 -2.16 20.72 -4.68
N GLU A 13 -2.89 21.43 -3.81
CA GLU A 13 -3.47 20.87 -2.58
C GLU A 13 -4.44 19.70 -2.87
N LEU A 14 -5.25 19.82 -3.94
CA LEU A 14 -6.15 18.74 -4.36
C LEU A 14 -5.40 17.52 -4.88
N LEU A 15 -4.36 17.72 -5.70
CA LEU A 15 -3.55 16.64 -6.24
C LEU A 15 -2.82 15.88 -5.12
N PHE A 16 -2.22 16.61 -4.19
CA PHE A 16 -1.54 16.00 -3.05
C PHE A 16 -2.53 15.27 -2.13
N SER A 17 -3.67 15.89 -1.82
CA SER A 17 -4.73 15.27 -1.02
C SER A 17 -5.27 13.99 -1.68
N ALA A 18 -5.46 14.00 -3.00
CA ALA A 18 -5.88 12.81 -3.74
C ALA A 18 -4.82 11.70 -3.66
N ALA A 19 -3.54 12.02 -3.85
CA ALA A 19 -2.45 11.03 -3.73
C ALA A 19 -2.35 10.45 -2.30
N ALA A 20 -2.45 11.30 -1.28
CA ALA A 20 -2.49 10.86 0.13
C ALA A 20 -3.71 9.98 0.43
N SER A 21 -4.88 10.31 -0.14
CA SER A 21 -6.09 9.50 -0.01
C SER A 21 -5.92 8.13 -0.67
N LEU A 22 -5.29 8.05 -1.84
CA LEU A 22 -4.96 6.79 -2.49
C LEU A 22 -3.98 5.95 -1.66
N VAL A 23 -3.03 6.58 -0.95
CA VAL A 23 -2.15 5.85 -0.01
C VAL A 23 -2.97 5.14 1.06
N GLN A 24 -3.88 5.87 1.71
CA GLN A 24 -4.71 5.33 2.78
C GLN A 24 -5.66 4.23 2.29
N LEU A 25 -6.32 4.48 1.15
CA LEU A 25 -7.23 3.51 0.53
C LEU A 25 -6.48 2.25 0.09
N GLY A 26 -5.31 2.40 -0.55
CA GLY A 26 -4.50 1.26 -0.97
C GLY A 26 -4.04 0.41 0.21
N ALA A 27 -3.59 1.04 1.30
CA ALA A 27 -3.19 0.32 2.51
C ALA A 27 -4.36 -0.46 3.11
N LYS A 28 -5.54 0.15 3.18
CA LYS A 28 -6.77 -0.50 3.64
C LYS A 28 -7.15 -1.67 2.74
N SER A 29 -7.10 -1.51 1.41
CA SER A 29 -7.42 -2.59 0.47
C SER A 29 -6.53 -3.81 0.66
N PHE A 30 -5.23 -3.63 0.96
CA PHE A 30 -4.35 -4.78 1.24
C PHE A 30 -4.67 -5.48 2.57
N VAL A 31 -5.09 -4.74 3.59
CA VAL A 31 -5.57 -5.32 4.86
C VAL A 31 -6.87 -6.11 4.66
N GLU A 32 -7.74 -5.65 3.76
CA GLU A 32 -9.01 -6.31 3.41
C GLU A 32 -8.87 -7.35 2.30
N GLU A 33 -7.64 -7.75 1.94
CA GLU A 33 -7.32 -8.73 0.90
C GLU A 33 -7.87 -8.39 -0.52
N GLN A 34 -8.21 -7.12 -0.75
CA GLN A 34 -8.67 -6.58 -2.04
C GLN A 34 -7.46 -6.15 -2.89
N VAL A 35 -6.72 -7.14 -3.41
CA VAL A 35 -5.44 -6.91 -4.11
C VAL A 35 -5.59 -6.03 -5.35
N GLU A 36 -6.68 -6.20 -6.12
CA GLU A 36 -6.93 -5.39 -7.32
C GLU A 36 -7.11 -3.90 -7.01
N ASP A 37 -7.82 -3.57 -5.92
CA ASP A 37 -8.05 -2.17 -5.55
C ASP A 37 -6.79 -1.54 -4.94
N GLY A 38 -6.01 -2.33 -4.18
CA GLY A 38 -4.67 -1.92 -3.74
C GLY A 38 -3.73 -1.64 -4.91
N GLN A 39 -3.80 -2.44 -5.98
CA GLN A 39 -3.03 -2.20 -7.21
C GLN A 39 -3.46 -0.90 -7.91
N LYS A 40 -4.77 -0.67 -8.08
CA LYS A 40 -5.30 0.57 -8.68
C LYS A 40 -4.85 1.81 -7.89
N ALA A 41 -4.77 1.72 -6.57
CA ALA A 41 -4.26 2.80 -5.75
C ALA A 41 -2.78 3.12 -6.06
N ILE A 42 -1.92 2.10 -6.18
CA ILE A 42 -0.51 2.28 -6.57
C ILE A 42 -0.39 2.92 -7.96
N GLU A 43 -1.16 2.44 -8.93
CA GLU A 43 -1.19 2.99 -10.29
C GLU A 43 -1.67 4.44 -10.31
N GLY A 44 -2.71 4.76 -9.53
CA GLY A 44 -3.21 6.12 -9.36
C GLY A 44 -2.16 7.06 -8.77
N ILE A 45 -1.43 6.64 -7.73
CA ILE A 45 -0.34 7.44 -7.14
C ILE A 45 0.76 7.69 -8.19
N ARG A 46 1.16 6.66 -8.95
CA ARG A 46 2.17 6.81 -10.02
C ARG A 46 1.71 7.74 -11.14
N ALA A 47 0.41 7.78 -11.44
CA ALA A 47 -0.14 8.69 -12.44
C ALA A 47 -0.17 10.14 -11.94
N LEU A 48 -0.34 10.35 -10.62
CA LEU A 48 -0.32 11.68 -10.01
C LEU A 48 1.10 12.19 -9.75
N GLU A 49 2.07 11.31 -9.50
CA GLU A 49 3.46 11.68 -9.15
C GLU A 49 4.06 12.78 -10.05
N PRO A 50 3.96 12.72 -11.40
CA PRO A 50 4.56 13.74 -12.27
C PRO A 50 3.92 15.13 -12.16
N LEU A 51 2.73 15.22 -11.58
CA LEU A 51 1.97 16.47 -11.42
C LEU A 51 2.25 17.14 -10.08
N LEU A 52 2.90 16.45 -9.15
CA LEU A 52 3.21 16.94 -7.82
C LEU A 52 4.53 17.73 -7.79
N SER A 53 4.64 18.65 -6.84
CA SER A 53 5.90 19.35 -6.57
C SER A 53 6.98 18.37 -6.10
N GLU A 54 8.24 18.82 -6.07
CA GLU A 54 9.35 17.99 -5.59
C GLU A 54 9.18 17.59 -4.12
N ASP A 55 8.75 18.51 -3.26
CA ASP A 55 8.54 18.26 -1.83
C ASP A 55 7.42 17.23 -1.59
N GLU A 56 6.32 17.33 -2.33
CA GLU A 56 5.19 16.40 -2.24
C GLU A 56 5.57 15.00 -2.75
N ARG A 57 6.33 14.92 -3.86
CA ARG A 57 6.88 13.64 -4.34
C ARG A 57 7.78 12.98 -3.30
N ASN A 58 8.66 13.77 -2.68
CA ASN A 58 9.52 13.30 -1.61
C ASN A 58 8.72 12.78 -0.41
N ALA A 59 7.62 13.45 -0.05
CA ALA A 59 6.73 13.02 1.02
C ALA A 59 6.00 11.69 0.72
N LEU A 60 5.70 11.41 -0.55
CA LEU A 60 4.99 10.19 -0.96
C LEU A 60 5.92 8.99 -1.24
N LYS A 61 7.23 9.20 -1.35
CA LYS A 61 8.19 8.16 -1.73
C LYS A 61 8.14 6.94 -0.81
N GLU A 62 8.21 7.15 0.50
CA GLU A 62 8.19 6.08 1.50
C GLU A 62 6.80 5.40 1.58
N PRO A 63 5.68 6.13 1.67
CA PRO A 63 4.35 5.51 1.61
C PRO A 63 4.11 4.66 0.35
N LEU A 64 4.54 5.13 -0.82
CA LEU A 64 4.40 4.39 -2.07
C LEU A 64 5.25 3.11 -2.06
N ALA A 65 6.47 3.16 -1.53
CA ALA A 65 7.32 1.97 -1.38
C ALA A 65 6.69 0.93 -0.44
N GLN A 66 6.07 1.38 0.66
CA GLN A 66 5.35 0.50 1.58
C GLN A 66 4.16 -0.18 0.91
N LEU A 67 3.35 0.55 0.14
CA LEU A 67 2.26 -0.04 -0.64
C LEU A 67 2.75 -1.07 -1.65
N GLN A 68 3.83 -0.78 -2.36
CA GLN A 68 4.42 -1.72 -3.32
C GLN A 68 4.91 -3.00 -2.63
N MET A 69 5.49 -2.89 -1.43
CA MET A 69 5.86 -4.06 -0.64
C MET A 69 4.63 -4.88 -0.21
N MET A 70 3.54 -4.22 0.20
CA MET A 70 2.28 -4.90 0.54
C MET A 70 1.70 -5.63 -0.67
N TYR A 71 1.73 -5.01 -1.86
CA TYR A 71 1.31 -5.64 -3.10
C TYR A 71 2.13 -6.90 -3.42
N VAL A 72 3.46 -6.83 -3.31
CA VAL A 72 4.33 -8.00 -3.52
C VAL A 72 3.98 -9.12 -2.54
N LYS A 73 3.78 -8.80 -1.26
CA LYS A 73 3.38 -9.78 -0.24
C LYS A 73 2.01 -10.41 -0.54
N ALA A 74 1.05 -9.61 -1.00
CA ALA A 74 -0.30 -10.06 -1.32
C ALA A 74 -0.37 -10.91 -2.60
N THR A 75 0.58 -10.72 -3.52
CA THR A 75 0.63 -11.43 -4.81
C THR A 75 1.57 -12.63 -4.81
N GLN A 76 2.48 -12.72 -3.83
CA GLN A 76 3.25 -13.94 -3.59
C GLN A 76 2.29 -15.04 -3.16
N LYS A 77 2.01 -15.97 -4.07
CA LYS A 77 1.38 -17.24 -3.71
C LYS A 77 2.25 -17.94 -2.67
N PRO A 78 1.67 -18.54 -1.62
CA PRO A 78 2.43 -19.42 -0.74
C PRO A 78 3.08 -20.51 -1.59
N ASP A 79 4.39 -20.70 -1.46
CA ASP A 79 5.10 -21.78 -2.13
C ASP A 79 4.47 -23.10 -1.66
N PRO A 80 3.85 -23.91 -2.54
CA PRO A 80 3.27 -25.18 -2.14
C PRO A 80 4.30 -26.12 -1.49
N GLY A 81 5.61 -25.90 -1.72
CA GLY A 81 6.69 -26.64 -1.09
C GLY A 81 7.03 -26.21 0.35
N GLU A 82 6.48 -25.12 0.87
CA GLU A 82 6.74 -24.65 2.25
C GLU A 82 5.83 -25.36 3.26
N GLU A 83 4.57 -25.60 2.89
CA GLU A 83 3.64 -26.38 3.71
C GLU A 83 4.04 -27.86 3.77
N GLU A 84 4.56 -28.40 2.65
CA GLU A 84 5.07 -29.77 2.58
C GLU A 84 6.40 -29.93 3.34
N ARG A 85 7.30 -28.94 3.28
CA ARG A 85 8.52 -28.90 4.11
C ARG A 85 8.23 -28.72 5.60
N ALA A 86 7.20 -27.96 5.97
CA ALA A 86 6.74 -27.82 7.36
C ALA A 86 6.19 -29.15 7.90
N LYS A 87 5.38 -29.86 7.10
CA LYS A 87 4.88 -31.21 7.43
C LYS A 87 6.01 -32.24 7.52
N ALA A 88 7.03 -32.15 6.65
CA ALA A 88 8.21 -33.01 6.71
C ALA A 88 9.07 -32.74 7.96
N ARG A 89 9.26 -31.48 8.34
CA ARG A 89 9.97 -31.09 9.58
C ARG A 89 9.22 -31.51 10.84
N ALA A 90 7.90 -31.42 10.85
CA ALA A 90 7.06 -31.90 11.97
C ALA A 90 7.15 -33.42 12.16
N LYS A 91 7.34 -34.20 11.09
CA LYS A 91 7.54 -35.66 11.14
C LYS A 91 8.91 -36.10 11.65
N ILE A 92 9.92 -35.21 11.64
CA ILE A 92 11.28 -35.53 12.11
C ILE A 92 11.41 -35.36 13.64
N TRP A 93 10.52 -34.62 14.28
CA TRP A 93 10.50 -34.47 15.74
C TRP A 93 9.62 -35.52 16.41
N THR A 94 10.18 -36.71 16.65
CA THR A 94 9.69 -37.65 17.67
C THR A 94 10.53 -37.48 18.94
N PRO A 95 10.02 -36.86 20.01
CA PRO A 95 10.71 -36.90 21.28
C PRO A 95 10.51 -38.29 21.89
N GLY A 96 11.61 -39.07 21.89
CA GLY A 96 11.91 -40.18 22.82
C GLY A 96 10.86 -41.28 23.02
N SER A 97 11.16 -42.46 22.48
CA SER A 97 10.70 -43.75 23.05
C SER A 97 11.22 -43.97 24.47
#